data_AF-Q7YXA2-F1
#
_entry.id   AF-Q7YXA2-F1
#
_cell.length_a   1.000
_cell.length_b   1.000
_cell.length_c   1.000
_cell.angle_alpha   90.00
_cell.angle_beta   90.00
_cell.angle_gamma   90.00
#
_symmetry.space_group_name_H-M   'P 1'
#
loop_
_entity.id
_entity.type
_entity.pdbx_description
1 polymer ?
#
loop_
_entity_poly.entity_id
_entity_poly.type
_entity_poly.pdbx_seq_one_letter_code
_entity_poly.pdbx_strand_id
1 'polypeptide(L)'
;MCTWRENYLESSDFYVLSSHILSFIQMSINILGFYIIIFKTPKTLQPVKFSILVMHITCFWLDFNLSTLSIPYLIYSAAAGQSFGILAYLKIPMSFQFYMGATAVFLLGPAILLFFEERYDRLLRRDANTRSRFKKRVAYFLVNYPGAFTIKIPVVIDVSNSEQSRHNIAKKFPCIPSRIITDPGFYVVTEDLLKAVLLHLGILTFTTVQVLYFFYHTVKYLFKSKIISESTKRLQKQLFKALCIQVTIPTIAIFIPCVYLNTSAALDHLDMIENNTAIIFLSLHGSMSTITTLLVHKSYRKAVIKLILQTKIVSKPVTINRVSIV
;
A
#
# COMPACT_ATOMS: atom_id res chain seq x y z
N MET A 1 8.12 17.48 22.20
CA MET A 1 9.49 16.98 22.50
C MET A 1 10.19 16.65 21.19
N CYS A 2 11.39 17.15 20.95
CA CYS A 2 12.14 16.96 19.70
C CYS A 2 13.46 16.26 20.03
N THR A 3 13.69 15.08 19.47
CA THR A 3 14.88 14.26 19.72
C THR A 3 15.58 13.89 18.42
N TRP A 4 16.86 14.23 18.36
CA TRP A 4 17.81 13.80 17.33
C TRP A 4 19.13 13.50 18.02
N ARG A 5 19.64 12.27 17.88
CA ARG A 5 20.79 11.73 18.62
C ARG A 5 22.06 11.61 17.78
N GLU A 6 21.98 11.96 16.50
CA GLU A 6 23.04 11.73 15.51
C GLU A 6 23.39 10.23 15.34
N ASN A 7 22.40 9.37 15.55
CA ASN A 7 22.55 7.93 15.37
C ASN A 7 22.42 7.57 13.88
N TYR A 8 23.09 6.49 13.44
CA TYR A 8 22.93 5.98 12.08
C TYR A 8 21.47 5.67 11.72
N LEU A 9 20.66 5.16 12.67
CA LEU A 9 19.23 4.87 12.43
C LEU A 9 18.38 6.12 12.13
N GLU A 10 18.89 7.30 12.49
CA GLU A 10 18.28 8.60 12.18
C GLU A 10 18.77 9.17 10.86
N SER A 11 19.73 8.53 10.18
CA SER A 11 20.33 9.07 8.95
C SER A 11 19.50 8.74 7.70
N SER A 12 19.64 9.56 6.67
CA SER A 12 19.15 9.25 5.33
C SER A 12 19.79 7.98 4.76
N ASP A 13 21.07 7.72 5.06
CA ASP A 13 21.80 6.58 4.53
C ASP A 13 21.20 5.25 5.01
N PHE A 14 20.88 5.16 6.30
CA PHE A 14 20.16 4.01 6.86
C PHE A 14 18.80 3.81 6.20
N TYR A 15 18.05 4.90 6.02
CA TYR A 15 16.72 4.85 5.43
C TYR A 15 16.76 4.41 3.96
N VAL A 16 17.70 4.94 3.18
CA VAL A 16 17.93 4.58 1.77
C VAL A 16 18.35 3.12 1.64
N LEU A 17 19.31 2.67 2.47
CA LEU A 17 19.75 1.27 2.49
C LEU A 17 18.57 0.33 2.81
N SER A 18 17.80 0.66 3.84
CA SER A 18 16.61 -0.10 4.24
C SER A 18 15.59 -0.17 3.08
N SER A 19 15.36 0.95 2.41
CA SER A 19 14.45 1.04 1.26
C SER A 19 14.92 0.19 0.07
N HIS A 20 16.21 0.17 -0.25
CA HIS A 20 16.73 -0.69 -1.31
C HIS A 20 16.62 -2.18 -0.99
N ILE A 21 16.90 -2.58 0.25
CA ILE A 21 16.70 -3.96 0.70
C ILE A 21 15.22 -4.36 0.56
N LEU A 22 14.31 -3.48 1.00
CA LEU A 22 12.88 -3.68 0.86
C LEU A 22 12.45 -3.79 -0.60
N SER A 23 12.93 -2.91 -1.47
CA SER A 23 12.63 -2.92 -2.90
C SER A 23 12.97 -4.27 -3.54
N PHE A 24 14.16 -4.82 -3.25
CA PHE A 24 14.57 -6.12 -3.78
C PHE A 24 13.64 -7.26 -3.34
N ILE A 25 13.28 -7.29 -2.06
CA ILE A 25 12.37 -8.30 -1.48
C ILE A 25 10.96 -8.13 -2.05
N GLN A 26 10.45 -6.90 -2.06
CA GLN A 26 9.12 -6.54 -2.57
C GLN A 26 8.98 -6.90 -4.04
N MET A 27 9.97 -6.57 -4.87
CA MET A 27 9.97 -6.89 -6.31
C MET A 27 9.83 -8.39 -6.54
N SER A 28 10.62 -9.18 -5.82
CA SER A 28 10.59 -10.65 -5.91
C SER A 28 9.20 -11.22 -5.54
N ILE A 29 8.63 -10.75 -4.44
CA ILE A 29 7.31 -11.18 -3.96
C ILE A 29 6.19 -10.74 -4.92
N ASN A 30 6.26 -9.50 -5.42
CA ASN A 30 5.23 -8.93 -6.29
C ASN A 30 5.23 -9.54 -7.69
N ILE A 31 6.40 -9.87 -8.25
CA ILE A 31 6.50 -10.63 -9.52
C ILE A 31 5.86 -12.01 -9.36
N LEU A 32 6.18 -12.73 -8.27
CA LEU A 32 5.55 -14.02 -7.97
C LEU A 32 4.03 -13.87 -7.82
N GLY A 33 3.57 -12.86 -7.07
CA GLY A 33 2.17 -12.54 -6.88
C GLY A 33 1.43 -12.33 -8.21
N PHE A 34 2.01 -11.50 -9.08
CA PHE A 34 1.46 -11.19 -10.39
C PHE A 34 1.36 -12.45 -11.27
N TYR A 35 2.42 -13.26 -11.32
CA TYR A 35 2.43 -14.52 -12.05
C TYR A 35 1.31 -15.47 -11.58
N ILE A 36 1.18 -15.66 -10.26
CA ILE A 36 0.17 -16.55 -9.68
C ILE A 36 -1.24 -16.04 -9.97
N ILE A 37 -1.50 -14.75 -9.80
CA ILE A 37 -2.84 -14.16 -10.03
C ILE A 37 -3.22 -14.25 -11.51
N ILE A 38 -2.31 -13.97 -12.44
CA ILE A 38 -2.64 -14.02 -13.87
C ILE A 38 -2.82 -15.46 -14.35
N PHE A 39 -1.84 -16.31 -14.08
CA PHE A 39 -1.73 -17.62 -14.75
C PHE A 39 -2.26 -18.78 -13.92
N LYS A 40 -2.41 -18.64 -12.60
CA LYS A 40 -2.83 -19.73 -11.69
C LYS A 40 -4.18 -19.50 -11.01
N THR A 41 -4.92 -18.45 -11.39
CA THR A 41 -6.29 -18.24 -10.89
C THR A 41 -7.28 -19.25 -11.46
N PRO A 42 -7.89 -20.12 -10.63
CA PRO A 42 -8.83 -21.13 -11.10
C PRO A 42 -10.19 -20.53 -11.49
N LYS A 43 -10.98 -21.28 -12.27
CA LYS A 43 -12.35 -20.89 -12.69
C LYS A 43 -13.26 -20.44 -11.54
N THR A 44 -13.10 -20.99 -10.35
CA THR A 44 -13.88 -20.61 -9.15
C THR A 44 -13.57 -19.21 -8.63
N LEU A 45 -12.34 -18.72 -8.84
CA LEU A 45 -11.90 -17.37 -8.46
C LEU A 45 -11.90 -16.39 -9.64
N GLN A 46 -12.10 -16.86 -10.87
CA GLN A 46 -12.17 -16.03 -12.07
C GLN A 46 -13.06 -14.80 -11.93
N PRO A 47 -14.23 -14.89 -11.27
CA PRO A 47 -14.99 -13.70 -10.98
C PRO A 47 -14.12 -12.65 -10.26
N VAL A 48 -13.55 -12.93 -9.08
CA VAL A 48 -12.78 -11.90 -8.33
C VAL A 48 -11.40 -11.60 -8.89
N LYS A 49 -10.97 -12.30 -9.93
CA LYS A 49 -9.63 -12.11 -10.49
C LYS A 49 -9.32 -10.65 -10.77
N PHE A 50 -10.28 -9.90 -11.33
CA PHE A 50 -10.10 -8.48 -11.63
C PHE A 50 -9.82 -7.64 -10.40
N SER A 51 -10.64 -7.73 -9.35
CA SER A 51 -10.44 -6.94 -8.14
C SER A 51 -9.18 -7.35 -7.35
N ILE A 52 -8.85 -8.65 -7.35
CA ILE A 52 -7.58 -9.15 -6.80
C ILE A 52 -6.39 -8.55 -7.57
N LEU A 53 -6.46 -8.53 -8.90
CA LEU A 53 -5.39 -8.01 -9.75
C LEU A 53 -5.22 -6.49 -9.59
N VAL A 54 -6.32 -5.73 -9.54
CA VAL A 54 -6.28 -4.27 -9.30
C VAL A 54 -5.65 -3.99 -7.93
N MET A 55 -6.08 -4.69 -6.87
CA MET A 55 -5.46 -4.56 -5.55
C MET A 55 -3.95 -4.85 -5.60
N HIS A 56 -3.55 -5.94 -6.26
CA HIS A 56 -2.15 -6.33 -6.39
C HIS A 56 -1.33 -5.26 -7.14
N ILE A 57 -1.84 -4.75 -8.25
CA ILE A 57 -1.19 -3.70 -9.03
C ILE A 57 -1.06 -2.41 -8.21
N THR A 58 -2.09 -2.03 -7.45
CA THR A 58 -2.02 -0.85 -6.58
C THR A 58 -1.00 -1.02 -5.46
N CYS A 59 -0.96 -2.18 -4.80
CA CYS A 59 0.06 -2.49 -3.79
C CYS A 59 1.47 -2.49 -4.37
N PHE A 60 1.66 -3.10 -5.54
CA PHE A 60 2.95 -3.08 -6.23
C PHE A 60 3.38 -1.67 -6.61
N TRP A 61 2.46 -0.86 -7.13
CA TRP A 61 2.72 0.54 -7.46
C TRP A 61 3.15 1.33 -6.21
N LEU A 62 2.47 1.13 -5.08
CA LEU A 62 2.84 1.75 -3.81
C LEU A 62 4.24 1.34 -3.36
N ASP A 63 4.52 0.03 -3.31
CA ASP A 63 5.83 -0.50 -2.92
C ASP A 63 6.92 0.12 -3.79
N PHE A 64 6.77 0.03 -5.11
CA PHE A 64 7.73 0.53 -6.08
C PHE A 64 7.94 2.05 -5.94
N ASN A 65 6.88 2.80 -5.67
CA ASN A 65 6.97 4.23 -5.47
C ASN A 65 7.80 4.58 -4.22
N LEU A 66 7.48 3.96 -3.09
CA LEU A 66 8.07 4.29 -1.80
C LEU A 66 9.49 3.73 -1.61
N SER A 67 9.80 2.56 -2.19
CA SER A 67 11.10 1.91 -1.97
C SER A 67 12.10 2.10 -3.13
N THR A 68 11.66 2.61 -4.29
CA THR A 68 12.50 2.71 -5.49
C THR A 68 12.45 4.07 -6.17
N LEU A 69 11.26 4.56 -6.53
CA LEU A 69 11.14 5.80 -7.32
C LEU A 69 11.41 7.05 -6.49
N SER A 70 10.70 7.19 -5.36
CA SER A 70 10.78 8.36 -4.51
C SER A 70 11.77 8.10 -3.37
N ILE A 71 11.66 7.01 -2.63
CA ILE A 71 12.41 6.83 -1.35
C ILE A 71 12.24 8.09 -0.47
N PRO A 72 11.00 8.37 -0.01
CA PRO A 72 10.70 9.62 0.68
C PRO A 72 11.20 9.54 2.13
N TYR A 73 12.26 10.29 2.42
CA TYR A 73 12.77 10.49 3.77
C TYR A 73 12.01 11.64 4.44
N LEU A 74 10.94 11.28 5.16
CA LEU A 74 9.99 12.25 5.70
C LEU A 74 10.24 12.50 7.19
N ILE A 75 10.21 13.77 7.59
CA ILE A 75 10.05 14.20 8.98
C ILE A 75 8.56 14.44 9.17
N TYR A 76 7.81 13.39 9.53
CA TYR A 76 6.35 13.39 9.41
C TYR A 76 5.68 14.48 10.24
N SER A 77 6.10 14.67 11.50
CA SER A 77 5.57 15.71 12.40
C SER A 77 5.84 17.14 11.92
N ALA A 78 6.85 17.32 11.06
CA ALA A 78 7.18 18.62 10.46
C ALA A 78 6.52 18.83 9.09
N ALA A 79 5.77 17.85 8.57
CA ALA A 79 5.21 17.86 7.22
C ALA A 79 6.27 18.25 6.16
N ALA A 80 7.48 17.72 6.30
CA ALA A 80 8.60 18.06 5.44
C ALA A 80 9.52 16.87 5.25
N GLY A 81 10.43 16.97 4.30
CA GLY A 81 11.41 15.92 4.05
C GLY A 81 12.10 16.07 2.72
N GLN A 82 12.76 15.00 2.31
CA GLN A 82 13.53 14.93 1.07
C GLN A 82 13.34 13.54 0.45
N SER A 83 13.84 13.37 -0.77
CA SER A 83 13.62 12.17 -1.57
C SER A 83 14.95 11.69 -2.14
N PHE A 84 15.18 10.38 -2.17
CA PHE A 84 16.47 9.78 -2.53
C PHE A 84 16.40 8.70 -3.60
N GLY A 85 15.23 8.51 -4.20
CA GLY A 85 15.02 7.48 -5.20
C GLY A 85 15.45 7.91 -6.60
N ILE A 86 15.10 7.08 -7.57
CA ILE A 86 15.43 7.29 -9.00
C ILE A 86 14.95 8.67 -9.48
N LEU A 87 13.80 9.14 -9.01
CA LEU A 87 13.27 10.43 -9.44
C LEU A 87 14.09 11.62 -8.92
N ALA A 88 14.63 11.52 -7.71
CA ALA A 88 15.55 12.52 -7.17
C ALA A 88 16.86 12.54 -7.96
N TYR A 89 17.39 11.36 -8.32
CA TYR A 89 18.56 11.23 -9.20
C TYR A 89 18.33 11.87 -10.58
N LEU A 90 17.12 11.71 -11.14
CA LEU A 90 16.69 12.34 -12.39
C LEU A 90 16.32 13.83 -12.24
N LYS A 91 16.55 14.43 -11.06
CA LYS A 91 16.25 15.84 -10.74
C LYS A 91 14.78 16.22 -10.94
N ILE A 92 13.87 15.27 -10.76
CA ILE A 92 12.43 15.53 -10.80
C ILE A 92 12.03 16.33 -9.55
N PRO A 93 11.21 17.39 -9.67
CA PRO A 93 10.83 18.23 -8.54
C PRO A 93 10.21 17.46 -7.36
N MET A 94 10.58 17.85 -6.14
CA MET A 94 10.09 17.25 -4.90
C MET A 94 8.56 17.31 -4.76
N SER A 95 7.94 18.39 -5.23
CA SER A 95 6.49 18.57 -5.29
C SER A 95 5.80 17.44 -6.08
N PHE A 96 6.38 17.06 -7.23
CA PHE A 96 5.87 15.96 -8.05
C PHE A 96 6.10 14.59 -7.39
N GLN A 97 7.27 14.37 -6.79
CA GLN A 97 7.57 13.12 -6.10
C GLN A 97 6.61 12.90 -4.91
N PHE A 98 6.37 13.94 -4.10
CA PHE A 98 5.40 13.90 -3.02
C PHE A 98 3.98 13.64 -3.53
N TYR A 99 3.55 14.37 -4.58
CA TYR A 99 2.24 14.17 -5.20
C TYR A 99 2.03 12.70 -5.61
N MET A 100 2.99 12.15 -6.36
CA MET A 100 2.93 10.79 -6.89
C MET A 100 2.91 9.74 -5.77
N GLY A 101 3.76 9.90 -4.73
CA GLY A 101 3.78 9.02 -3.57
C GLY A 101 2.48 9.07 -2.77
N ALA A 102 1.93 10.28 -2.55
CA ALA A 102 0.67 10.43 -1.85
C ALA A 102 -0.50 9.82 -2.64
N THR A 103 -0.57 10.06 -3.95
CA THR A 103 -1.57 9.42 -4.83
C THR A 103 -1.47 7.90 -4.79
N ALA A 104 -0.26 7.33 -4.77
CA ALA A 104 -0.07 5.89 -4.64
C ALA A 104 -0.69 5.32 -3.36
N VAL A 105 -0.56 6.03 -2.23
CA VAL A 105 -1.20 5.66 -0.96
C VAL A 105 -2.73 5.74 -1.07
N PHE A 106 -3.28 6.83 -1.61
CA PHE A 106 -4.74 7.00 -1.69
C PHE A 106 -5.43 6.04 -2.67
N LEU A 107 -4.72 5.55 -3.69
CA LEU A 107 -5.25 4.53 -4.60
C LEU A 107 -5.59 3.21 -3.88
N LEU A 108 -5.01 2.94 -2.71
CA LEU A 108 -5.39 1.78 -1.89
C LEU A 108 -6.88 1.80 -1.50
N GLY A 109 -7.44 2.98 -1.24
CA GLY A 109 -8.84 3.13 -0.82
C GLY A 109 -9.82 2.60 -1.87
N PRO A 110 -9.85 3.16 -3.09
CA PRO A 110 -10.66 2.64 -4.20
C PRO A 110 -10.36 1.18 -4.56
N ALA A 111 -9.12 0.70 -4.39
CA ALA A 111 -8.79 -0.71 -4.61
C ALA A 111 -9.46 -1.64 -3.58
N ILE A 112 -9.41 -1.30 -2.29
CA ILE A 112 -10.14 -2.01 -1.21
C ILE A 112 -11.65 -1.92 -1.43
N LEU A 113 -12.13 -0.75 -1.83
CA LEU A 113 -13.54 -0.55 -2.13
C LEU A 113 -14.03 -1.44 -3.28
N LEU A 114 -13.28 -1.50 -4.38
CA LEU A 114 -13.53 -2.42 -5.50
C LEU A 114 -13.55 -3.88 -5.05
N PHE A 115 -12.67 -4.24 -4.13
CA PHE A 115 -12.60 -5.60 -3.61
C PHE A 115 -13.88 -6.04 -2.89
N PHE A 116 -14.42 -5.19 -2.02
CA PHE A 116 -15.67 -5.48 -1.29
C PHE A 116 -16.93 -5.25 -2.14
N GLU A 117 -16.95 -4.21 -2.97
CA GLU A 117 -18.05 -3.95 -3.92
C GLU A 117 -18.22 -5.12 -4.89
N GLU A 118 -17.13 -5.67 -5.43
CA GLU A 118 -17.17 -6.82 -6.35
C GLU A 118 -17.79 -8.05 -5.69
N ARG A 119 -17.58 -8.25 -4.38
CA ARG A 119 -18.20 -9.35 -3.64
C ARG A 119 -19.68 -9.11 -3.39
N TYR A 120 -20.02 -7.90 -3.00
CA TYR A 120 -21.41 -7.50 -2.81
C TYR A 120 -22.21 -7.65 -4.11
N ASP A 121 -21.69 -7.12 -5.22
CA ASP A 121 -22.33 -7.10 -6.53
C ASP A 121 -22.69 -8.52 -6.96
N ARG A 122 -21.73 -9.45 -6.90
CA ARG A 122 -21.94 -10.82 -7.37
C ARG A 122 -22.81 -11.69 -6.49
N LEU A 123 -22.87 -11.42 -5.19
CA LEU A 123 -23.63 -12.25 -4.26
C LEU A 123 -25.07 -11.75 -4.09
N LEU A 124 -25.26 -10.44 -4.04
CA LEU A 124 -26.57 -9.86 -3.72
C LEU A 124 -27.35 -9.43 -4.97
N ARG A 125 -26.68 -9.08 -6.06
CA ARG A 125 -27.36 -8.51 -7.23
C ARG A 125 -27.62 -9.55 -8.31
N ARG A 126 -28.88 -9.58 -8.78
CA ARG A 126 -29.29 -10.43 -9.93
C ARG A 126 -28.83 -9.87 -11.27
N ASP A 127 -28.64 -8.56 -11.35
CA ASP A 127 -28.23 -7.83 -12.55
C ASP A 127 -26.70 -7.68 -12.69
N ALA A 128 -25.90 -8.37 -11.86
CA ALA A 128 -24.44 -8.21 -11.77
C ALA A 128 -23.72 -8.33 -13.14
N ASN A 129 -24.17 -9.24 -13.99
CA ASN A 129 -23.55 -9.49 -15.31
C ASN A 129 -24.12 -8.61 -16.44
N THR A 130 -25.07 -7.72 -16.15
CA THR A 130 -25.71 -6.89 -17.19
C THR A 130 -24.83 -5.71 -17.60
N ARG A 131 -24.92 -5.30 -18.86
CA ARG A 131 -24.23 -4.09 -19.37
C ARG A 131 -24.64 -2.82 -18.63
N SER A 132 -25.90 -2.74 -18.20
CA SER A 132 -26.41 -1.63 -17.37
C SER A 132 -25.67 -1.55 -16.04
N ARG A 133 -25.48 -2.69 -15.36
CA ARG A 133 -24.74 -2.72 -14.10
C ARG A 133 -23.27 -2.34 -14.29
N PHE A 134 -22.62 -2.87 -15.33
CA PHE A 134 -21.25 -2.50 -15.65
C PHE A 134 -21.07 -0.97 -15.79
N LYS A 135 -21.95 -0.29 -16.53
CA LYS A 135 -21.91 1.18 -16.67
C LYS A 135 -22.08 1.90 -15.32
N LYS A 136 -22.99 1.44 -14.46
CA LYS A 136 -23.19 2.01 -13.11
C LYS A 136 -21.95 1.83 -12.22
N ARG A 137 -21.27 0.69 -12.32
CA ARG A 137 -20.03 0.42 -11.58
C ARG A 137 -18.90 1.32 -12.06
N VAL A 138 -18.76 1.49 -13.38
CA VAL A 138 -17.79 2.43 -13.96
C VAL A 138 -18.06 3.85 -13.46
N ALA A 139 -19.31 4.33 -13.52
CA ALA A 139 -19.68 5.65 -13.01
C ALA A 139 -19.38 5.79 -11.50
N TYR A 140 -19.65 4.76 -10.70
CA TYR A 140 -19.35 4.75 -9.28
C TYR A 140 -17.85 4.85 -8.97
N PHE A 141 -17.00 4.13 -9.72
CA PHE A 141 -15.55 4.22 -9.56
C PHE A 141 -14.96 5.49 -10.16
N LEU A 142 -15.60 6.08 -11.18
CA LEU A 142 -15.25 7.42 -11.67
C LEU A 142 -15.51 8.53 -10.65
N VAL A 143 -16.30 8.29 -9.60
CA VAL A 143 -16.42 9.24 -8.48
C VAL A 143 -15.34 8.99 -7.43
N ASN A 144 -15.00 7.73 -7.17
CA ASN A 144 -14.06 7.38 -6.09
C ASN A 144 -12.58 7.56 -6.49
N TYR A 145 -12.19 7.22 -7.73
CA TYR A 145 -10.79 7.29 -8.15
C TYR A 145 -10.26 8.73 -8.28
N PRO A 146 -10.99 9.70 -8.87
CA PRO A 146 -10.47 11.07 -8.97
C PRO A 146 -10.10 11.69 -7.63
N GLY A 147 -10.83 11.35 -6.56
CA GLY A 147 -10.48 11.78 -5.21
C GLY A 147 -9.04 11.41 -4.83
N ALA A 148 -8.55 10.22 -5.18
CA ALA A 148 -7.17 9.82 -4.92
C ALA A 148 -6.13 10.65 -5.70
N PHE A 149 -6.49 11.16 -6.87
CA PHE A 149 -5.61 11.97 -7.72
C PHE A 149 -5.66 13.47 -7.41
N THR A 150 -6.79 13.99 -6.91
CA THR A 150 -6.96 15.44 -6.73
C THR A 150 -6.70 15.91 -5.30
N ILE A 151 -6.85 15.06 -4.29
CA ILE A 151 -6.85 15.46 -2.88
C ILE A 151 -5.56 16.15 -2.42
N LYS A 152 -4.41 15.83 -3.01
CA LYS A 152 -3.11 16.44 -2.67
C LYS A 152 -2.68 17.56 -3.61
N ILE A 153 -3.43 17.83 -4.67
CA ILE A 153 -3.11 18.93 -5.59
C ILE A 153 -3.06 20.27 -4.85
N PRO A 154 -4.03 20.65 -4.00
CA PRO A 154 -3.97 21.94 -3.29
C PRO A 154 -2.74 22.06 -2.39
N VAL A 155 -2.37 20.97 -1.71
CA VAL A 155 -1.18 20.92 -0.82
C VAL A 155 0.11 21.07 -1.62
N VAL A 156 0.15 20.56 -2.85
CA VAL A 156 1.34 20.61 -3.71
C VAL A 156 1.46 21.95 -4.46
N ILE A 157 0.34 22.58 -4.79
CA ILE A 157 0.29 23.91 -5.42
C ILE A 157 0.52 25.01 -4.40
N ASP A 158 0.05 24.84 -3.16
CA ASP A 158 0.38 25.75 -2.06
C ASP A 158 1.91 25.75 -1.90
N VAL A 159 2.53 26.88 -2.24
CA VAL A 159 3.99 27.04 -2.20
C VAL A 159 4.41 27.24 -0.75
N SER A 160 4.16 26.25 0.10
CA SER A 160 4.64 26.21 1.48
C SER A 160 6.14 25.99 1.54
N ASN A 161 6.81 25.66 0.43
CA ASN A 161 8.25 25.52 0.39
C ASN A 161 8.93 26.88 0.18
N SER A 162 8.98 27.67 1.25
CA SER A 162 9.70 28.95 1.31
C SER A 162 10.85 28.91 2.34
N GLU A 163 11.80 29.83 2.23
CA GLU A 163 12.84 30.01 3.26
C GLU A 163 12.23 30.34 4.63
N GLN A 164 11.11 31.07 4.66
CA GLN A 164 10.38 31.34 5.89
C GLN A 164 9.81 30.04 6.51
N SER A 165 9.29 29.14 5.69
CA SER A 165 8.72 27.88 6.14
C SER A 165 9.78 26.93 6.68
N ARG A 166 10.96 26.91 6.05
CA ARG A 166 12.15 26.22 6.58
C ARG A 166 12.57 26.79 7.93
N HIS A 167 12.58 28.12 8.08
CA HIS A 167 12.85 28.77 9.35
C HIS A 167 11.80 28.44 10.43
N ASN A 168 10.53 28.40 10.08
CA ASN A 168 9.44 28.03 10.98
C ASN A 168 9.63 26.59 11.52
N ILE A 169 10.02 25.65 10.64
CA ILE A 169 10.35 24.28 11.05
C ILE A 169 11.57 24.25 11.98
N ALA A 170 12.64 24.97 11.66
CA ALA A 170 13.83 25.03 12.51
C ALA A 170 13.50 25.54 13.92
N LYS A 171 12.62 26.54 14.03
CA LYS A 171 12.14 27.07 15.31
C LYS A 171 11.25 26.07 16.06
N LYS A 172 10.37 25.37 15.35
CA LYS A 172 9.41 24.41 15.93
C LYS A 172 10.09 23.11 16.37
N PHE A 173 11.10 22.66 15.62
CA PHE A 173 11.83 21.43 15.84
C PHE A 173 13.35 21.71 15.89
N PRO A 174 13.85 22.35 16.97
CA PRO A 174 15.24 22.79 17.06
C PRO A 174 16.25 21.64 17.11
N CYS A 175 15.79 20.39 17.31
CA CYS A 175 16.67 19.23 17.29
C CYS A 175 17.08 18.80 15.87
N ILE A 176 16.37 19.23 14.83
CA ILE A 176 16.70 18.85 13.45
C ILE A 176 18.00 19.56 13.04
N PRO A 177 19.05 18.83 12.63
CA PRO A 177 20.31 19.44 12.22
C PRO A 177 20.12 20.44 11.08
N SER A 178 20.73 21.62 11.19
CA SER A 178 20.60 22.69 10.19
C SER A 178 20.98 22.21 8.79
N ARG A 179 21.98 21.32 8.67
CA ARG A 179 22.40 20.69 7.40
C ARG A 179 21.27 20.03 6.62
N ILE A 180 20.22 19.54 7.29
CA ILE A 180 19.06 18.91 6.65
C ILE A 180 18.08 19.99 6.18
N ILE A 181 17.78 20.97 7.04
CA ILE A 181 16.81 22.03 6.73
C ILE A 181 17.31 22.94 5.59
N THR A 182 18.61 23.20 5.56
CA THR A 182 19.25 24.03 4.54
C THR A 182 19.54 23.29 3.24
N ASP A 183 19.31 21.96 3.20
CA ASP A 183 19.56 21.16 2.00
C ASP A 183 18.65 21.65 0.85
N PRO A 184 19.18 21.83 -0.37
CA PRO A 184 18.37 22.24 -1.53
C PRO A 184 17.21 21.26 -1.85
N GLY A 185 17.37 19.98 -1.53
CA GLY A 185 16.36 18.93 -1.68
C GLY A 185 15.33 18.87 -0.55
N PHE A 186 15.53 19.62 0.54
CA PHE A 186 14.56 19.69 1.64
C PHE A 186 13.30 20.44 1.19
N TYR A 187 12.15 19.79 1.32
CA TYR A 187 10.87 20.27 0.85
C TYR A 187 9.84 20.30 1.96
N VAL A 188 9.25 21.47 2.19
CA VAL A 188 8.12 21.66 3.12
C VAL A 188 6.81 21.43 2.37
N VAL A 189 6.07 20.39 2.77
CA VAL A 189 4.83 19.95 2.12
C VAL A 189 3.66 20.86 2.45
N THR A 190 3.56 21.31 3.70
CA THR A 190 2.53 22.26 4.13
C THR A 190 2.91 22.87 5.46
N GLU A 191 2.54 24.13 5.68
CA GLU A 191 2.58 24.74 7.02
C GLU A 191 1.32 24.42 7.84
N ASP A 192 0.21 24.08 7.18
CA ASP A 192 -1.08 23.79 7.81
C ASP A 192 -1.32 22.28 7.91
N LEU A 193 -0.54 21.65 8.79
CA LEU A 193 -0.62 20.22 9.07
C LEU A 193 -2.03 19.80 9.50
N LEU A 194 -2.75 20.65 10.24
CA LEU A 194 -4.12 20.35 10.68
C LEU A 194 -5.07 20.21 9.48
N LYS A 195 -5.07 21.16 8.54
CA LYS A 195 -5.88 21.02 7.31
C LYS A 195 -5.52 19.77 6.53
N ALA A 196 -4.24 19.48 6.39
CA ALA A 196 -3.78 18.30 5.66
C ALA A 196 -4.23 16.97 6.32
N VAL A 197 -4.20 16.91 7.66
CA VAL A 197 -4.68 15.77 8.45
C VAL A 197 -6.20 15.64 8.36
N LEU A 198 -6.96 16.73 8.51
CA LEU A 198 -8.42 16.70 8.40
C LEU A 198 -8.89 16.24 7.01
N LEU A 199 -8.23 16.71 5.96
CA LEU A 199 -8.51 16.27 4.59
C LEU A 199 -8.23 14.77 4.41
N HIS A 200 -7.12 14.28 4.99
CA HIS A 200 -6.76 12.86 4.97
C HIS A 200 -7.77 12.00 5.76
N LEU A 201 -8.20 12.46 6.94
CA LEU A 201 -9.22 11.77 7.74
C LEU A 201 -10.59 11.75 7.05
N GLY A 202 -10.96 12.83 6.36
CA GLY A 202 -12.22 12.91 5.61
C GLY A 202 -12.32 11.84 4.52
N ILE A 203 -11.30 11.71 3.68
CA ILE A 203 -11.29 10.70 2.60
C ILE A 203 -11.18 9.27 3.13
N LEU A 204 -10.41 9.06 4.21
CA LEU A 204 -10.32 7.76 4.88
C LEU A 204 -11.69 7.35 5.44
N THR A 205 -12.39 8.28 6.08
CA THR A 205 -13.74 8.05 6.62
C THR A 205 -14.73 7.76 5.49
N PHE A 206 -14.73 8.57 4.42
CA PHE A 206 -15.59 8.37 3.25
C PHE A 206 -15.39 6.99 2.61
N THR A 207 -14.14 6.56 2.45
CA THR A 207 -13.83 5.22 1.91
C THR A 207 -14.26 4.12 2.87
N THR A 208 -13.96 4.29 4.16
CA THR A 208 -14.25 3.29 5.21
C THR A 208 -15.75 3.04 5.36
N VAL A 209 -16.57 4.09 5.35
CA VAL A 209 -18.04 3.96 5.42
C VAL A 209 -18.58 3.10 4.27
N GLN A 210 -18.08 3.30 3.05
CA GLN A 210 -18.49 2.52 1.89
C GLN A 210 -18.02 1.05 1.97
N VAL A 211 -16.77 0.83 2.41
CA VAL A 211 -16.25 -0.53 2.65
C VAL A 211 -17.10 -1.25 3.70
N LEU A 212 -17.42 -0.59 4.82
CA LEU A 212 -18.25 -1.16 5.87
C LEU A 212 -19.67 -1.46 5.39
N TYR A 213 -20.25 -0.61 4.54
CA TYR A 213 -21.54 -0.87 3.89
C TYR A 213 -21.52 -2.18 3.09
N PHE A 214 -20.57 -2.34 2.17
CA PHE A 214 -20.48 -3.56 1.35
C PHE A 214 -20.14 -4.80 2.17
N PHE A 215 -19.25 -4.65 3.15
CA PHE A 215 -18.90 -5.71 4.09
C PHE A 215 -20.14 -6.19 4.85
N TYR A 216 -20.87 -5.29 5.51
CA TYR A 216 -22.04 -5.61 6.32
C TYR A 216 -23.11 -6.33 5.52
N HIS A 217 -23.45 -5.81 4.33
CA HIS A 217 -24.47 -6.42 3.48
C HIS A 217 -24.04 -7.79 2.94
N THR A 218 -22.76 -7.95 2.61
CA THR A 218 -22.21 -9.25 2.17
C THR A 218 -22.27 -10.29 3.30
N VAL A 219 -21.87 -9.92 4.52
CA VAL A 219 -22.00 -10.78 5.71
C VAL A 219 -23.47 -11.15 5.94
N LYS A 220 -24.37 -10.16 5.98
CA LYS A 220 -25.80 -10.40 6.20
C LYS A 220 -26.37 -11.41 5.19
N TYR A 221 -26.02 -11.28 3.91
CA TYR A 221 -26.44 -12.23 2.88
C TYR A 221 -25.87 -13.64 3.13
N LEU A 222 -24.56 -13.76 3.37
CA LEU A 222 -23.90 -15.05 3.56
C LEU A 222 -24.40 -15.82 4.78
N PHE A 223 -24.84 -15.13 5.83
CA PHE A 223 -25.36 -15.78 7.03
C PHE A 223 -26.88 -16.04 6.93
N LYS A 224 -27.68 -15.09 6.44
CA LYS A 224 -29.15 -15.16 6.50
C LYS A 224 -29.84 -15.72 5.24
N SER A 225 -29.18 -15.72 4.08
CA SER A 225 -29.82 -16.20 2.84
C SER A 225 -30.09 -17.71 2.87
N LYS A 226 -31.32 -18.09 2.50
CA LYS A 226 -31.78 -19.48 2.25
C LYS A 226 -31.90 -19.80 0.75
N ILE A 227 -31.54 -18.86 -0.13
CA ILE A 227 -31.78 -18.96 -1.58
C ILE A 227 -30.79 -19.91 -2.26
N ILE A 228 -29.59 -20.08 -1.69
CA ILE A 228 -28.51 -20.89 -2.28
C ILE A 228 -28.32 -22.20 -1.52
N SER A 229 -27.88 -23.25 -2.24
CA SER A 229 -27.56 -24.55 -1.65
C SER A 229 -26.50 -24.45 -0.56
N GLU A 230 -26.52 -25.39 0.41
CA GLU A 230 -25.56 -25.40 1.52
C GLU A 230 -24.11 -25.52 1.05
N SER A 231 -23.86 -26.33 0.00
CA SER A 231 -22.55 -26.49 -0.60
C SER A 231 -22.01 -25.18 -1.17
N THR A 232 -22.84 -24.45 -1.93
CA THR A 232 -22.50 -23.13 -2.49
C THR A 232 -22.29 -22.10 -1.38
N LYS A 233 -23.17 -22.07 -0.38
CA LYS A 233 -23.07 -21.17 0.77
C LYS A 233 -21.76 -21.37 1.53
N ARG A 234 -21.35 -22.63 1.75
CA ARG A 234 -20.07 -22.99 2.38
C ARG A 234 -18.88 -22.45 1.59
N LEU A 235 -18.87 -22.64 0.27
CA LEU A 235 -17.79 -22.14 -0.59
C LEU A 235 -17.70 -20.61 -0.59
N GLN A 236 -18.84 -19.91 -0.67
CA GLN A 236 -18.86 -18.44 -0.64
C GLN A 236 -18.40 -17.88 0.71
N LYS A 237 -18.78 -18.51 1.83
CA LYS A 237 -18.27 -18.15 3.16
C LYS A 237 -16.76 -18.32 3.27
N GLN A 238 -16.21 -19.43 2.78
CA GLN A 238 -14.77 -19.67 2.78
C GLN A 238 -14.02 -18.63 1.94
N LEU A 239 -14.53 -18.31 0.75
CA LEU A 239 -13.96 -17.28 -0.10
C LEU A 239 -14.02 -15.90 0.57
N PHE A 240 -15.18 -15.51 1.09
CA PHE A 240 -15.34 -14.21 1.76
C PHE A 240 -14.42 -14.08 2.98
N LYS A 241 -14.28 -15.14 3.80
CA LYS A 241 -13.33 -15.17 4.90
C LYS A 241 -11.89 -14.92 4.43
N ALA A 242 -11.46 -15.58 3.35
CA ALA A 242 -10.12 -15.38 2.79
C ALA A 242 -9.90 -13.94 2.31
N LEU A 243 -10.92 -13.34 1.68
CA LEU A 243 -10.90 -11.95 1.22
C LEU A 243 -10.81 -10.95 2.39
N CYS A 244 -11.57 -11.17 3.48
CA CYS A 244 -11.47 -10.33 4.67
C CYS A 244 -10.07 -10.40 5.28
N ILE A 245 -9.51 -11.61 5.42
CA ILE A 245 -8.15 -11.79 5.94
C ILE A 245 -7.12 -11.09 5.04
N GLN A 246 -7.29 -11.17 3.71
CA GLN A 246 -6.42 -10.53 2.72
C GLN A 246 -6.30 -9.01 2.92
N VAL A 247 -7.38 -8.33 3.33
CA VAL A 247 -7.36 -6.88 3.57
C VAL A 247 -6.99 -6.56 5.02
N THR A 248 -7.57 -7.29 5.98
CA THR A 248 -7.41 -6.99 7.40
C THR A 248 -5.98 -7.15 7.90
N ILE A 249 -5.25 -8.19 7.47
CA ILE A 249 -3.88 -8.41 7.96
C ILE A 249 -2.95 -7.23 7.60
N PRO A 250 -2.84 -6.82 6.32
CA PRO A 250 -2.02 -5.66 5.95
C PRO A 250 -2.49 -4.36 6.62
N THR A 251 -3.80 -4.12 6.71
CA THR A 251 -4.33 -2.91 7.36
C THR A 251 -3.99 -2.84 8.84
N ILE A 252 -4.12 -3.95 9.59
CA ILE A 252 -3.77 -3.98 11.02
C ILE A 252 -2.27 -3.77 11.21
N ALA A 253 -1.44 -4.39 10.35
CA ALA A 253 0.01 -4.27 10.47
C ALA A 253 0.51 -2.82 10.32
N ILE A 254 -0.18 -1.99 9.55
CA ILE A 254 0.13 -0.56 9.41
C ILE A 254 -0.61 0.35 10.40
N PHE A 255 -1.54 -0.19 11.19
CA PHE A 255 -2.32 0.62 12.12
C PHE A 255 -1.41 1.23 13.20
N ILE A 256 -0.47 0.45 13.74
CA ILE A 256 0.48 0.88 14.77
C ILE A 256 1.35 2.06 14.29
N PRO A 257 2.10 1.97 13.17
CA PRO A 257 2.91 3.10 12.70
C PRO A 257 2.05 4.32 12.34
N CYS A 258 0.84 4.13 11.80
CA CYS A 258 -0.06 5.25 11.52
C CYS A 258 -0.50 5.97 12.80
N VAL A 259 -0.89 5.25 13.86
CA VAL A 259 -1.28 5.86 15.14
C VAL A 259 -0.12 6.65 15.72
N TYR A 260 1.09 6.06 15.71
CA TYR A 260 2.30 6.75 16.16
C TYR A 260 2.53 8.05 15.38
N LEU A 261 2.63 7.98 14.04
CA LEU A 261 2.95 9.13 13.20
C LEU A 261 1.93 10.27 13.39
N ASN A 262 0.64 9.96 13.44
CA ASN A 262 -0.40 10.98 13.60
C ASN A 262 -0.45 11.56 15.02
N THR A 263 -0.20 10.75 16.05
CA THR A 263 -0.14 11.25 17.44
C THR A 263 1.10 12.11 17.66
N SER A 264 2.26 11.69 17.15
CA SER A 264 3.49 12.46 17.18
C SER A 264 3.35 13.79 16.44
N ALA A 265 2.70 13.79 15.27
CA ALA A 265 2.35 15.01 14.55
C ALA A 265 1.43 15.94 15.35
N ALA A 266 0.38 15.40 15.98
CA ALA A 266 -0.58 16.20 16.76
C ALA A 266 0.03 16.81 18.03
N LEU A 267 1.05 16.17 18.61
CA LEU A 267 1.72 16.62 19.83
C LEU A 267 3.01 17.40 19.56
N ASP A 268 3.31 17.72 18.30
CA ASP A 268 4.60 18.31 17.89
C ASP A 268 5.80 17.54 18.49
N HIS A 269 5.65 16.22 18.52
CA HIS A 269 6.66 15.29 18.97
C HIS A 269 7.42 14.74 17.78
N LEU A 270 8.75 14.76 17.85
CA LEU A 270 9.63 14.17 16.87
C LEU A 270 10.67 13.32 17.59
N ASP A 271 10.72 12.04 17.24
CA ASP A 271 11.85 11.16 17.47
C ASP A 271 12.23 10.54 16.13
N MET A 272 13.43 10.84 15.64
CA MET A 272 13.77 10.48 14.26
C MET A 272 13.94 8.96 14.05
N ILE A 273 14.37 8.21 15.08
CA ILE A 273 14.49 6.74 15.00
C ILE A 273 13.10 6.13 14.86
N GLU A 274 12.18 6.53 15.72
CA GLU A 274 10.81 6.02 15.72
C GLU A 274 10.05 6.44 14.45
N ASN A 275 10.24 7.68 13.99
CA ASN A 275 9.69 8.17 12.73
C ASN A 275 10.18 7.33 11.53
N ASN A 276 11.49 7.16 11.38
CA ASN A 276 12.05 6.34 10.30
C ASN A 276 11.55 4.90 10.36
N THR A 277 11.52 4.33 11.56
CA THR A 277 11.00 2.98 11.80
C THR A 277 9.54 2.89 11.37
N ALA A 278 8.68 3.81 11.80
CA ALA A 278 7.27 3.81 11.47
C ALA A 278 7.02 3.91 9.95
N ILE A 279 7.78 4.74 9.24
CA ILE A 279 7.65 4.88 7.78
C ILE A 279 8.14 3.60 7.06
N ILE A 280 9.26 3.00 7.50
CA ILE A 280 9.74 1.71 6.98
C ILE A 280 8.68 0.64 7.17
N PHE A 281 8.05 0.55 8.34
CA PHE A 281 6.96 -0.39 8.60
C PHE A 281 5.73 -0.12 7.72
N LEU A 282 5.38 1.15 7.48
CA LEU A 282 4.29 1.51 6.58
C LEU A 282 4.57 1.06 5.13
N SER A 283 5.83 1.14 4.69
CA SER A 283 6.25 0.71 3.36
C SER A 283 6.15 -0.81 3.13
N LEU A 284 5.99 -1.62 4.19
CA LEU A 284 5.76 -3.06 4.09
C LEU A 284 4.32 -3.45 3.72
N HIS A 285 3.39 -2.48 3.63
CA HIS A 285 1.98 -2.75 3.37
C HIS A 285 1.75 -3.61 2.12
N GLY A 286 2.36 -3.25 0.99
CA GLY A 286 2.11 -3.92 -0.28
C GLY A 286 2.64 -5.35 -0.30
N SER A 287 3.86 -5.58 0.20
CA SER A 287 4.41 -6.94 0.33
C SER A 287 3.58 -7.81 1.28
N MET A 288 3.15 -7.28 2.42
CA MET A 288 2.25 -7.98 3.33
C MET A 288 0.92 -8.35 2.66
N SER A 289 0.37 -7.45 1.84
CA SER A 289 -0.83 -7.71 1.05
C SER A 289 -0.63 -8.84 0.04
N THR A 290 0.48 -8.83 -0.70
CA THR A 290 0.82 -9.89 -1.65
C THR A 290 1.04 -11.23 -0.95
N ILE A 291 1.83 -11.27 0.12
CA ILE A 291 2.06 -12.48 0.92
C ILE A 291 0.73 -13.04 1.42
N THR A 292 -0.11 -12.19 2.02
CA THR A 292 -1.40 -12.63 2.56
C THR A 292 -2.28 -13.18 1.45
N THR A 293 -2.37 -12.49 0.31
CA THR A 293 -3.12 -12.96 -0.87
C THR A 293 -2.69 -14.36 -1.30
N LEU A 294 -1.37 -14.60 -1.39
CA LEU A 294 -0.84 -15.90 -1.79
C LEU A 294 -1.12 -17.00 -0.75
N LEU A 295 -1.12 -16.66 0.54
CA LEU A 295 -1.32 -17.62 1.61
C LEU A 295 -2.79 -17.99 1.86
N VAL A 296 -3.72 -17.02 1.80
CA VAL A 296 -5.12 -17.24 2.20
C VAL A 296 -5.93 -18.02 1.15
N HIS A 297 -5.63 -17.83 -0.13
CA HIS A 297 -6.33 -18.53 -1.21
C HIS A 297 -5.71 -19.90 -1.45
N LYS A 298 -6.47 -20.97 -1.16
CA LYS A 298 -6.01 -22.37 -1.28
C LYS A 298 -5.37 -22.67 -2.64
N SER A 299 -5.92 -22.15 -3.74
CA SER A 299 -5.37 -22.35 -5.09
C SER A 299 -4.03 -21.64 -5.28
N TYR A 300 -3.87 -20.42 -4.78
CA TYR A 300 -2.62 -19.67 -4.86
C TYR A 300 -1.54 -20.32 -4.01
N ARG A 301 -1.85 -20.67 -2.76
CA ARG A 301 -0.92 -21.36 -1.87
C ARG A 301 -0.42 -22.67 -2.46
N LYS A 302 -1.32 -23.48 -3.05
CA LYS A 302 -0.94 -24.72 -3.75
C LYS A 302 -0.04 -24.45 -4.96
N ALA A 303 -0.32 -23.40 -5.73
CA ALA A 303 0.49 -23.04 -6.88
C ALA A 303 1.90 -22.58 -6.47
N VAL A 304 2.02 -21.78 -5.41
CA VAL A 304 3.31 -21.36 -4.84
C VAL A 304 4.11 -22.57 -4.36
N ILE A 305 3.50 -23.45 -3.56
CA ILE A 305 4.17 -24.69 -3.09
C ILE A 305 4.64 -25.54 -4.27
N LYS A 306 3.81 -25.70 -5.30
CA LYS A 306 4.16 -26.47 -6.50
C LYS A 306 5.39 -25.87 -7.22
N LEU A 307 5.46 -24.55 -7.39
CA LEU A 307 6.61 -23.89 -8.01
C LEU A 307 7.89 -24.12 -7.19
N ILE A 308 7.83 -23.94 -5.87
CA ILE A 308 8.98 -24.11 -4.97
C ILE A 308 9.46 -25.57 -4.95
N LEU A 309 8.55 -26.55 -5.04
CA LEU A 309 8.93 -27.96 -5.08
C LEU A 309 9.48 -28.38 -6.45
N GLN A 310 8.95 -27.82 -7.54
CA GLN A 310 9.46 -28.10 -8.90
C GLN A 310 10.88 -27.57 -9.09
N THR A 311 11.20 -26.39 -8.57
CA THR A 311 12.57 -25.86 -8.61
C THR A 311 13.56 -26.72 -7.82
N LYS A 312 13.12 -27.32 -6.69
CA LYS A 312 13.95 -28.27 -5.92
C LYS A 312 14.22 -29.60 -6.63
N ILE A 313 13.32 -30.07 -7.50
CA ILE A 313 13.53 -31.32 -8.25
C ILE A 313 14.55 -31.10 -9.37
N VAL A 314 14.47 -29.97 -10.07
CA VAL A 314 15.41 -29.62 -11.16
C VAL A 314 16.82 -29.33 -10.63
N SER A 315 16.95 -28.82 -9.40
CA SER A 315 18.27 -28.54 -8.80
C SER A 315 19.02 -29.77 -8.28
N LYS A 316 18.46 -30.98 -8.36
CA LYS A 316 19.24 -32.20 -8.02
C LYS A 316 20.31 -32.40 -9.09
N PRO A 317 21.61 -32.47 -8.74
CA PRO A 317 22.65 -32.70 -9.73
C PRO A 317 22.42 -34.04 -10.43
N VAL A 318 22.40 -34.00 -11.76
CA VAL A 318 22.52 -35.22 -12.57
C VAL A 318 23.92 -35.76 -12.28
N THR A 319 23.99 -36.92 -11.63
CA THR A 319 25.23 -37.68 -11.50
C THR A 319 25.67 -38.06 -12.91
N ILE A 320 26.62 -37.31 -13.47
CA ILE A 320 27.31 -37.72 -14.69
C ILE A 320 28.20 -38.90 -14.28
N ASN A 321 27.70 -40.11 -14.48
CA ASN A 321 28.55 -41.29 -14.44
C ASN A 321 29.62 -41.10 -15.52
N ARG A 322 30.86 -40.86 -15.09
CA ARG A 322 32.03 -40.88 -15.96
C ARG A 322 32.05 -42.27 -16.60
N VAL A 323 31.79 -42.33 -17.90
CA VAL A 323 32.12 -43.50 -18.71
C VAL A 323 33.65 -43.54 -18.73
N SER A 324 34.23 -44.45 -17.93
CA SER A 324 35.64 -44.76 -18.03
C SER A 324 35.89 -45.40 -19.39
N ILE A 325 36.55 -44.63 -20.25
CA ILE A 325 37.18 -45.13 -21.46
C ILE A 325 38.32 -46.05 -20.99
N VAL A 326 38.24 -47.33 -21.33
CA VAL A 326 39.37 -48.27 -21.31
C VAL A 326 39.60 -48.73 -22.73
#